data_AF-A0AAD8YXS5-F1
#
_entry.id   AF-A0AAD8YXS5-F1
#
_cell.length_a   1.000
_cell.length_b   1.000
_cell.length_c   1.000
_cell.angle_alpha   90.00
_cell.angle_beta   90.00
_cell.angle_gamma   90.00
#
_symmetry.space_group_name_H-M   'P 1'
#
loop_
_entity.id
_entity.type
_entity.pdbx_description
1 polymer ?
#
loop_
_entity_poly.entity_id
_entity_poly.type
_entity_poly.pdbx_seq_one_letter_code
_entity_poly.pdbx_strand_id
1 'polypeptide(L)'
;DWCYQAQVNCNSTCKGPDIWYKVHKDCNSHRQSPINIVTKSSRPDTRLTPLVFTGYQKAFRAVLRNDGHSVKVTLPHGSSVSGGNLQGIYNAVQFHFHWGEKGGPGSEHTLDGEQYPMEESKSPNRKYDVFIHALKAMENDRTATTNSEISLHNLILSEANMTQYFRYDGSLTTPTCSEAVIWTVFEHPIPLGRDQLLAFSSLKYSDGMPMVKTFRPVQPRRGRPVYRSFCSSSVAVGSLALLLVSVSAALGLSQLN
;
A
#
# COMPACT_ATOMS: atom_id res chain seq x y z
N ASP A 1 -17.31 13.97 -9.21
CA ASP A 1 -15.90 13.60 -9.21
C ASP A 1 -15.32 13.69 -7.80
N TRP A 2 -14.24 12.96 -7.50
CA TRP A 2 -13.60 12.92 -6.18
C TRP A 2 -12.12 13.32 -6.26
N CYS A 3 -11.54 13.71 -5.12
CA CYS A 3 -10.14 14.05 -5.01
C CYS A 3 -9.61 13.82 -3.59
N TYR A 4 -8.29 13.83 -3.43
CA TYR A 4 -7.65 13.79 -2.12
C TYR A 4 -7.67 15.16 -1.44
N GLN A 5 -7.39 15.19 -0.13
CA GLN A 5 -7.41 16.41 0.65
C GLN A 5 -6.47 17.50 0.11
N ALA A 6 -5.33 17.13 -0.47
CA ALA A 6 -4.38 18.08 -1.04
C ALA A 6 -4.93 18.89 -2.24
N GLN A 7 -5.98 18.42 -2.90
CA GLN A 7 -6.61 19.10 -4.03
C GLN A 7 -7.81 19.97 -3.61
N VAL A 8 -8.25 19.86 -2.35
CA VAL A 8 -9.42 20.60 -1.85
C VAL A 8 -9.03 22.04 -1.53
N ASN A 9 -9.72 22.99 -2.15
CA ASN A 9 -9.58 24.42 -1.89
C ASN A 9 -10.92 25.15 -2.16
N CYS A 10 -10.99 26.46 -1.93
CA CYS A 10 -12.23 27.24 -2.10
C CYS A 10 -12.84 27.16 -3.51
N ASN A 11 -12.03 26.85 -4.52
CA ASN A 11 -12.43 26.76 -5.93
C ASN A 11 -12.49 25.32 -6.44
N SER A 12 -12.21 24.30 -5.61
CA SER A 12 -12.19 22.91 -6.07
C SER A 12 -13.62 22.41 -6.36
N THR A 13 -13.81 21.77 -7.51
CA THR A 13 -15.10 21.20 -7.94
C THR A 13 -15.28 19.74 -7.51
N CYS A 14 -14.20 19.08 -7.11
CA CYS A 14 -14.16 17.70 -6.65
C CYS A 14 -14.60 17.56 -5.18
N LYS A 15 -14.98 16.34 -4.79
CA LYS A 15 -15.34 16.02 -3.39
C LYS A 15 -14.14 15.43 -2.66
N GLY A 16 -13.71 16.07 -1.58
CA GLY A 16 -12.65 15.58 -0.70
C GLY A 16 -13.09 14.42 0.20
N PRO A 17 -12.14 13.76 0.91
CA PRO A 17 -12.40 12.55 1.69
C PRO A 17 -13.54 12.66 2.71
N ASP A 18 -13.67 13.80 3.37
CA ASP A 18 -14.70 14.05 4.40
C ASP A 18 -16.13 13.94 3.88
N ILE A 19 -16.31 14.08 2.56
CA ILE A 19 -17.60 14.05 1.88
C ILE A 19 -17.64 13.07 0.71
N TRP A 20 -16.73 12.09 0.65
CA TRP A 20 -16.78 11.02 -0.35
C TRP A 20 -18.06 10.21 -0.31
N TYR A 21 -18.79 10.19 0.81
CA TYR A 21 -20.11 9.57 0.89
C TYR A 21 -21.15 10.20 -0.07
N LYS A 22 -20.92 11.45 -0.49
CA LYS A 22 -21.72 12.12 -1.55
C LYS A 22 -21.34 11.66 -2.95
N VAL A 23 -20.13 11.12 -3.13
CA VAL A 23 -19.69 10.49 -4.39
C VAL A 23 -20.19 9.07 -4.46
N HIS A 24 -20.02 8.31 -3.37
CA HIS A 24 -20.52 6.95 -3.25
C HIS A 24 -20.90 6.65 -1.80
N LYS A 25 -22.14 6.20 -1.57
CA LYS A 25 -22.72 5.99 -0.23
C LYS A 25 -21.87 5.07 0.67
N ASP A 26 -21.21 4.07 0.08
CA ASP A 26 -20.42 3.09 0.83
C ASP A 26 -19.20 3.71 1.52
N CYS A 27 -18.76 4.90 1.11
CA CYS A 27 -17.69 5.63 1.79
C CYS A 27 -18.05 6.06 3.23
N ASN A 28 -19.32 5.92 3.64
CA ASN A 28 -19.78 6.12 5.03
C ASN A 28 -20.19 4.80 5.74
N SER A 29 -19.82 3.64 5.18
CA SER A 29 -20.11 2.35 5.81
C SER A 29 -19.24 2.09 7.05
N HIS A 30 -19.40 0.93 7.70
CA HIS A 30 -18.87 0.69 9.05
C HIS A 30 -17.49 0.03 9.10
N ARG A 31 -17.07 -0.65 8.03
CA ARG A 31 -15.83 -1.42 7.91
C ARG A 31 -14.88 -0.78 6.90
N GLN A 32 -14.79 0.54 6.93
CA GLN A 32 -13.94 1.32 6.02
C GLN A 32 -12.44 1.19 6.32
N SER A 33 -11.62 1.40 5.30
CA SER A 33 -10.16 1.44 5.35
C SER A 33 -9.65 2.80 4.86
N PRO A 34 -8.44 3.24 5.24
CA PRO A 34 -7.46 2.54 6.09
C PRO A 34 -7.82 2.60 7.59
N ILE A 35 -7.08 1.88 8.44
CA ILE A 35 -7.25 1.91 9.90
C ILE A 35 -5.91 2.13 10.60
N ASN A 36 -5.96 2.60 11.84
CA ASN A 36 -4.84 2.47 12.77
C ASN A 36 -4.81 1.05 13.34
N ILE A 37 -3.68 0.38 13.18
CA ILE A 37 -3.42 -0.95 13.74
C ILE A 37 -2.71 -0.75 15.08
N VAL A 38 -3.39 -1.12 16.17
CA VAL A 38 -2.82 -1.07 17.51
C VAL A 38 -2.22 -2.44 17.84
N THR A 39 -0.89 -2.56 17.75
CA THR A 39 -0.13 -3.83 17.76
C THR A 39 -0.42 -4.66 19.00
N LYS A 40 -0.50 -4.02 20.17
CA LYS A 40 -0.79 -4.64 21.47
C LYS A 40 -2.20 -5.22 21.57
N SER A 41 -3.16 -4.70 20.79
CA SER A 41 -4.54 -5.16 20.78
C SER A 41 -4.85 -6.17 19.66
N SER A 42 -3.90 -6.36 18.74
CA SER A 42 -4.01 -7.31 17.64
C SER A 42 -3.99 -8.75 18.16
N ARG A 43 -4.95 -9.55 17.71
CA ARG A 43 -5.15 -10.93 18.18
C ARG A 43 -4.22 -11.87 17.41
N PRO A 44 -3.40 -12.70 18.07
CA PRO A 44 -2.64 -13.71 17.35
C PRO A 44 -3.59 -14.72 16.69
N ASP A 45 -3.28 -15.11 15.45
CA ASP A 45 -3.99 -16.20 14.75
C ASP A 45 -2.95 -17.12 14.10
N THR A 46 -2.85 -18.35 14.61
CA THR A 46 -1.86 -19.34 14.16
C THR A 46 -2.10 -19.85 12.74
N ARG A 47 -3.28 -19.59 12.16
CA ARG A 47 -3.60 -19.92 10.77
C ARG A 47 -2.99 -18.93 9.78
N LEU A 48 -2.55 -17.76 10.25
CA LEU A 48 -1.86 -16.75 9.44
C LEU A 48 -0.41 -17.16 9.18
N THR A 49 -0.24 -18.19 8.36
CA THR A 49 1.04 -18.67 7.82
C THR A 49 1.59 -17.73 6.74
N PRO A 50 2.86 -17.87 6.32
CA PRO A 50 3.38 -17.11 5.19
C PRO A 50 2.49 -17.21 3.94
N LEU A 51 2.33 -16.10 3.23
CA LEU A 51 1.62 -16.07 1.95
C LEU A 51 2.44 -16.77 0.87
N VAL A 52 1.75 -17.40 -0.08
CA VAL A 52 2.34 -18.04 -1.24
C VAL A 52 2.12 -17.16 -2.46
N PHE A 53 3.21 -16.69 -3.04
CA PHE A 53 3.22 -15.83 -4.23
C PHE A 53 3.57 -16.64 -5.47
N THR A 54 2.58 -16.88 -6.33
CA THR A 54 2.76 -17.64 -7.56
C THR A 54 2.93 -16.70 -8.73
N GLY A 55 3.99 -16.88 -9.53
CA GLY A 55 4.20 -16.13 -10.78
C GLY A 55 4.82 -14.75 -10.61
N TYR A 56 5.10 -14.31 -9.38
CA TYR A 56 5.70 -13.00 -9.08
C TYR A 56 7.13 -12.83 -9.61
N GLN A 57 7.81 -13.92 -9.89
CA GLN A 57 9.14 -13.97 -10.50
C GLN A 57 9.12 -13.72 -12.01
N LYS A 58 7.95 -13.79 -12.67
CA LYS A 58 7.84 -13.56 -14.12
C LYS A 58 8.20 -12.11 -14.44
N ALA A 59 9.12 -11.94 -15.37
CA ALA A 59 9.52 -10.64 -15.86
C ALA A 59 8.50 -10.11 -16.88
N PHE A 60 8.24 -8.80 -16.85
CA PHE A 60 7.37 -8.11 -17.80
C PHE A 60 7.80 -6.66 -17.97
N ARG A 61 7.52 -6.07 -19.13
CA ARG A 61 7.63 -4.62 -19.34
C ARG A 61 6.42 -3.93 -18.70
N ALA A 62 6.67 -3.11 -17.68
CA ALA A 62 5.61 -2.42 -16.97
C ALA A 62 5.27 -1.09 -17.66
N VAL A 63 3.98 -0.84 -17.82
CA VAL A 63 3.44 0.46 -18.24
C VAL A 63 2.87 1.14 -17.01
N LEU A 64 3.53 2.22 -16.59
CA LEU A 64 3.12 3.07 -15.49
C LEU A 64 2.18 4.13 -16.04
N ARG A 65 1.04 4.33 -15.37
CA ARG A 65 0.06 5.35 -15.73
C ARG A 65 -0.28 6.20 -14.50
N ASN A 66 -0.11 7.50 -14.62
CA ASN A 66 -0.70 8.48 -13.73
C ASN A 66 -2.19 8.60 -14.08
N ASP A 67 -3.05 8.07 -13.23
CA ASP A 67 -4.51 8.06 -13.44
C ASP A 67 -5.21 9.30 -12.86
N GLY A 68 -4.43 10.31 -12.44
CA GLY A 68 -4.93 11.50 -11.77
C GLY A 68 -5.06 11.35 -10.25
N HIS A 69 -4.84 10.16 -9.70
CA HIS A 69 -4.90 9.90 -8.26
C HIS A 69 -3.67 9.17 -7.72
N SER A 70 -3.05 8.33 -8.53
CA SER A 70 -1.82 7.59 -8.20
C SER A 70 -1.06 7.21 -9.47
N VAL A 71 0.06 6.49 -9.32
CA VAL A 71 0.71 5.75 -10.38
C VAL A 71 0.26 4.30 -10.32
N LYS A 72 -0.49 3.89 -11.33
CA LYS A 72 -1.03 2.54 -11.47
C LYS A 72 -0.24 1.75 -12.51
N VAL A 73 0.01 0.48 -12.19
CA VAL A 73 0.57 -0.50 -13.11
C VAL A 73 -0.40 -1.67 -13.22
N THR A 74 -0.90 -1.92 -14.43
CA THR A 74 -1.70 -3.11 -14.73
C THR A 74 -0.77 -4.31 -14.90
N LEU A 75 -1.13 -5.43 -14.28
CA LEU A 75 -0.32 -6.64 -14.29
C LEU A 75 -0.75 -7.60 -15.40
N PRO A 76 0.21 -8.31 -16.03
CA PRO A 76 -0.12 -9.42 -16.90
C PRO A 76 -0.75 -10.56 -16.09
N HIS A 77 -1.60 -11.35 -16.75
CA HIS A 77 -2.22 -12.51 -16.13
C HIS A 77 -1.18 -13.56 -15.69
N GLY A 78 -1.53 -14.32 -14.64
CA GLY A 78 -0.74 -15.45 -14.18
C GLY A 78 0.14 -15.17 -12.95
N SER A 79 -0.09 -14.05 -12.26
CA SER A 79 0.40 -13.81 -10.89
C SER A 79 -0.75 -13.95 -9.90
N SER A 80 -0.55 -14.67 -8.79
CA SER A 80 -1.58 -14.86 -7.77
C SER A 80 -0.99 -15.02 -6.36
N VAL A 81 -1.86 -14.86 -5.36
CA VAL A 81 -1.55 -14.99 -3.93
C VAL A 81 -2.51 -16.00 -3.30
N SER A 82 -1.98 -16.86 -2.43
CA SER A 82 -2.75 -17.82 -1.64
C SER A 82 -2.09 -18.08 -0.28
N GLY A 83 -2.64 -18.99 0.53
CA GLY A 83 -2.11 -19.28 1.87
C GLY A 83 -2.48 -18.20 2.90
N GLY A 84 -1.83 -18.22 4.06
CA GLY A 84 -2.06 -17.24 5.14
C GLY A 84 -3.53 -17.07 5.54
N ASN A 85 -4.28 -18.17 5.62
CA ASN A 85 -5.72 -18.21 5.91
C ASN A 85 -6.62 -17.44 4.92
N LEU A 86 -6.18 -17.25 3.66
CA LEU A 86 -7.06 -16.78 2.59
C LEU A 86 -7.99 -17.92 2.13
N GLN A 87 -9.25 -17.60 1.82
CA GLN A 87 -10.27 -18.59 1.44
C GLN A 87 -10.07 -19.21 0.04
N GLY A 88 -9.11 -18.71 -0.74
CA GLY A 88 -8.88 -19.13 -2.12
C GLY A 88 -7.63 -18.52 -2.71
N ILE A 89 -7.50 -18.66 -4.03
CA ILE A 89 -6.41 -18.08 -4.82
C ILE A 89 -6.89 -16.73 -5.37
N TYR A 90 -6.12 -15.68 -5.11
CA TYR A 90 -6.44 -14.31 -5.52
C TYR A 90 -5.49 -13.88 -6.63
N ASN A 91 -6.03 -13.48 -7.78
CA ASN A 91 -5.22 -13.01 -8.90
C ASN A 91 -4.75 -11.57 -8.66
N ALA A 92 -3.47 -11.31 -8.95
CA ALA A 92 -2.93 -9.96 -8.95
C ALA A 92 -3.30 -9.27 -10.28
N VAL A 93 -4.00 -8.13 -10.18
CA VAL A 93 -4.55 -7.41 -11.35
C VAL A 93 -3.82 -6.09 -11.60
N GLN A 94 -3.47 -5.38 -10.53
CA GLN A 94 -2.78 -4.09 -10.58
C GLN A 94 -2.09 -3.82 -9.25
N PHE A 95 -1.10 -2.92 -9.26
CA PHE A 95 -0.62 -2.26 -8.06
C PHE A 95 -0.50 -0.75 -8.27
N HIS A 96 -0.52 -0.01 -7.17
CA HIS A 96 -0.36 1.43 -7.12
C HIS A 96 0.25 1.83 -5.78
N PHE A 97 0.61 3.11 -5.64
CA PHE A 97 1.28 3.64 -4.46
C PHE A 97 0.49 4.79 -3.82
N HIS A 98 0.68 4.96 -2.52
CA HIS A 98 0.25 6.14 -1.78
C HIS A 98 1.48 6.76 -1.14
N TRP A 99 1.60 8.09 -1.19
CA TRP A 99 2.78 8.79 -0.70
C TRP A 99 2.44 10.17 -0.13
N GLY A 100 3.37 10.66 0.69
CA GLY A 100 3.26 11.95 1.35
C GLY A 100 3.79 13.09 0.50
N GLU A 101 4.34 14.10 1.16
CA GLU A 101 4.98 15.23 0.51
C GLU A 101 6.49 15.15 0.72
N LYS A 102 7.27 15.23 -0.37
CA LYS A 102 8.75 15.25 -0.33
C LYS A 102 9.31 14.11 0.50
N GLY A 103 8.82 12.89 0.31
CA GLY A 103 9.20 11.69 1.07
C GLY A 103 8.90 11.75 2.57
N GLY A 104 8.00 12.63 3.01
CA GLY A 104 7.40 12.59 4.35
C GLY A 104 6.21 11.62 4.45
N PRO A 105 5.58 11.49 5.63
CA PRO A 105 4.53 10.51 5.90
C PRO A 105 3.42 10.44 4.84
N GLY A 106 3.12 9.22 4.39
CA GLY A 106 2.28 8.96 3.22
C GLY A 106 1.49 7.65 3.23
N SER A 107 1.75 6.76 4.17
CA SER A 107 1.05 5.49 4.32
C SER A 107 -0.40 5.74 4.68
N GLU A 108 -1.31 4.99 4.06
CA GLU A 108 -2.73 5.08 4.41
C GLU A 108 -2.97 4.51 5.81
N HIS A 109 -2.45 3.31 6.08
CA HIS A 109 -2.47 2.70 7.40
C HIS A 109 -1.48 3.38 8.34
N THR A 110 -1.83 3.35 9.62
CA THR A 110 -0.93 3.72 10.70
C THR A 110 -0.71 2.53 11.62
N LEU A 111 0.46 2.49 12.26
CA LEU A 111 0.83 1.47 13.23
C LEU A 111 1.09 2.16 14.57
N ASP A 112 0.30 1.82 15.59
CA ASP A 112 0.32 2.47 16.91
C ASP A 112 0.22 4.02 16.85
N GLY A 113 -0.48 4.54 15.83
CA GLY A 113 -0.68 5.97 15.60
C GLY A 113 0.32 6.62 14.65
N GLU A 114 1.40 5.93 14.28
CA GLU A 114 2.44 6.47 13.42
C GLU A 114 2.14 6.28 11.93
N GLN A 115 2.37 7.32 11.14
CA GLN A 115 2.21 7.34 9.69
C GLN A 115 3.58 7.44 9.00
N TYR A 116 3.76 6.74 7.88
CA TYR A 116 5.09 6.48 7.32
C TYR A 116 5.25 6.86 5.84
N PRO A 117 6.43 7.30 5.40
CA PRO A 117 6.65 7.85 4.06
C PRO A 117 6.71 6.84 2.88
N MET A 118 6.63 5.53 3.14
CA MET A 118 7.46 4.48 2.50
C MET A 118 8.89 4.59 3.08
N GLU A 119 9.43 3.53 3.69
CA GLU A 119 10.64 3.61 4.55
C GLU A 119 11.83 4.24 3.84
N GLU A 120 12.37 5.31 4.42
CA GLU A 120 13.61 5.91 3.94
C GLU A 120 14.81 5.07 4.40
N SER A 121 15.57 4.56 3.44
CA SER A 121 16.83 3.88 3.66
C SER A 121 18.02 4.78 3.36
N LYS A 122 19.11 4.58 4.11
CA LYS A 122 20.39 5.25 3.86
C LYS A 122 20.98 4.91 2.49
N SER A 123 20.64 3.75 1.94
CA SER A 123 21.09 3.30 0.62
C SER A 123 19.91 3.11 -0.33
N PRO A 124 20.11 3.39 -1.64
CA PRO A 124 19.07 3.18 -2.63
C PRO A 124 18.78 1.69 -2.79
N ASN A 125 17.50 1.36 -2.96
CA ASN A 125 17.07 0.01 -3.25
C ASN A 125 17.16 -0.24 -4.76
N ARG A 126 18.26 -0.87 -5.18
CA ARG A 126 18.54 -1.09 -6.61
C ARG A 126 17.49 -1.91 -7.35
N LYS A 127 16.70 -2.72 -6.64
CA LYS A 127 15.58 -3.47 -7.24
C LYS A 127 14.50 -2.54 -7.81
N TYR A 128 14.43 -1.30 -7.31
CA TYR A 128 13.49 -0.28 -7.73
C TYR A 128 14.01 0.63 -8.84
N ASP A 129 15.30 0.56 -9.23
CA ASP A 129 15.90 1.53 -10.14
C ASP A 129 15.17 1.59 -11.49
N VAL A 130 14.80 0.45 -12.06
CA VAL A 130 14.05 0.37 -13.32
C VAL A 130 12.67 1.04 -13.19
N PHE A 131 11.99 0.84 -12.07
CA PHE A 131 10.70 1.46 -11.80
C PHE A 131 10.84 2.98 -11.60
N ILE A 132 11.82 3.41 -10.81
CA ILE A 132 12.07 4.82 -10.51
C ILE A 132 12.51 5.60 -11.75
N HIS A 133 13.27 4.98 -12.65
CA HIS A 133 13.62 5.61 -13.93
C HIS A 133 12.36 5.87 -14.77
N ALA A 134 11.46 4.87 -14.89
CA ALA A 134 10.19 5.06 -15.58
C ALA A 134 9.33 6.13 -14.91
N LEU A 135 9.28 6.16 -13.58
CA LEU A 135 8.54 7.15 -12.80
C LEU A 135 9.01 8.58 -13.08
N LYS A 136 10.33 8.80 -13.12
CA LYS A 136 10.92 10.12 -13.45
C LYS A 136 10.59 10.59 -14.87
N ALA A 137 10.47 9.66 -15.82
CA ALA A 137 10.07 10.00 -17.18
C ALA A 137 8.61 10.51 -17.28
N MET A 138 7.78 10.26 -16.26
CA MET A 138 6.39 10.71 -16.18
C MET A 138 6.21 12.14 -15.63
N GLU A 139 7.28 12.91 -15.44
CA GLU A 139 7.15 14.29 -14.95
C GLU A 139 6.35 15.17 -15.92
N ASN A 140 6.50 14.94 -17.23
CA ASN A 140 5.82 15.67 -18.30
C ASN A 140 4.78 14.84 -19.07
N ASP A 141 4.74 13.52 -18.86
CA ASP A 141 3.80 12.60 -19.50
C ASP A 141 3.02 11.84 -18.43
N ARG A 142 1.73 11.58 -18.65
CA ARG A 142 0.92 10.74 -17.74
C ARG A 142 1.23 9.26 -17.87
N THR A 143 2.05 8.84 -18.83
CA THR A 143 2.40 7.43 -19.04
C THR A 143 3.90 7.27 -19.25
N ALA A 144 4.49 6.19 -18.72
CA ALA A 144 5.82 5.76 -19.08
C ALA A 144 5.91 4.24 -19.13
N THR A 145 6.79 3.71 -19.97
CA THR A 145 7.11 2.29 -20.00
C THR A 145 8.51 2.07 -19.45
N THR A 146 8.71 1.01 -18.67
CA THR A 146 10.05 0.65 -18.19
C THR A 146 11.01 0.39 -19.36
N ASN A 147 12.26 0.78 -19.20
CA ASN A 147 13.31 0.55 -20.20
C ASN A 147 13.78 -0.92 -20.24
N SER A 148 13.53 -1.67 -19.17
CA SER A 148 13.81 -3.10 -19.04
C SER A 148 12.64 -3.80 -18.34
N GLU A 149 12.65 -5.14 -18.37
CA GLU A 149 11.63 -5.91 -17.66
C GLU A 149 11.81 -5.83 -16.15
N ILE A 150 10.70 -5.86 -15.43
CA ILE A 150 10.64 -5.96 -13.97
C ILE A 150 9.83 -7.20 -13.57
N SER A 151 9.99 -7.64 -12.34
CA SER A 151 9.15 -8.69 -11.74
C SER A 151 8.52 -8.17 -10.46
N LEU A 152 7.33 -8.67 -10.12
CA LEU A 152 6.67 -8.29 -8.86
C LEU A 152 7.52 -8.69 -7.64
N HIS A 153 8.24 -9.80 -7.73
CA HIS A 153 9.18 -10.25 -6.70
C HIS A 153 10.23 -9.19 -6.34
N ASN A 154 10.64 -8.35 -7.29
CA ASN A 154 11.59 -7.26 -7.03
C ASN A 154 10.94 -6.04 -6.35
N LEU A 155 9.63 -5.89 -6.49
CA LEU A 155 8.85 -4.78 -5.96
C LEU A 155 8.18 -5.11 -4.61
N ILE A 156 8.35 -6.30 -4.08
CA ILE A 156 7.81 -6.69 -2.76
C ILE A 156 8.95 -6.96 -1.78
N LEU A 157 8.61 -7.11 -0.49
CA LEU A 157 9.53 -7.53 0.56
C LEU A 157 10.16 -8.89 0.23
N SER A 158 11.34 -9.17 0.78
CA SER A 158 11.86 -10.54 0.79
C SER A 158 10.94 -11.44 1.62
N GLU A 159 10.85 -12.71 1.26
CA GLU A 159 9.99 -13.68 1.97
C GLU A 159 10.28 -13.75 3.47
N ALA A 160 11.56 -13.60 3.88
CA ALA A 160 11.97 -13.52 5.28
C ALA A 160 11.27 -12.39 6.05
N ASN A 161 11.04 -11.24 5.41
CA ASN A 161 10.42 -10.06 5.98
C ASN A 161 8.88 -10.06 5.81
N MET A 162 8.31 -11.07 5.16
CA MET A 162 6.87 -11.23 4.95
C MET A 162 6.19 -12.12 6.00
N THR A 163 6.93 -12.57 7.00
CA THR A 163 6.42 -13.48 8.03
C THR A 163 5.57 -12.76 9.09
N GLN A 164 5.80 -11.46 9.29
CA GLN A 164 5.09 -10.61 10.24
C GLN A 164 4.11 -9.69 9.50
N TYR A 165 2.81 -9.90 9.73
CA TYR A 165 1.76 -9.12 9.10
C TYR A 165 0.47 -9.12 9.91
N PHE A 166 -0.39 -8.15 9.63
CA PHE A 166 -1.72 -7.99 10.17
C PHE A 166 -2.78 -8.35 9.13
N ARG A 167 -3.92 -8.87 9.61
CA ARG A 167 -5.07 -9.27 8.80
C ARG A 167 -6.37 -8.70 9.35
N TYR A 168 -7.17 -8.07 8.49
CA TYR A 168 -8.52 -7.62 8.86
C TYR A 168 -9.41 -7.42 7.62
N ASP A 169 -10.73 -7.43 7.83
CA ASP A 169 -11.71 -7.11 6.79
C ASP A 169 -11.95 -5.60 6.69
N GLY A 170 -11.90 -5.08 5.47
CA GLY A 170 -11.99 -3.65 5.21
C GLY A 170 -12.60 -3.30 3.86
N SER A 171 -12.26 -2.11 3.38
CA SER A 171 -12.77 -1.57 2.12
C SER A 171 -11.65 -1.17 1.18
N LEU A 172 -12.03 -0.80 -0.04
CA LEU A 172 -11.21 0.09 -0.88
C LEU A 172 -10.97 1.42 -0.14
N THR A 173 -9.79 2.00 -0.33
CA THR A 173 -9.38 3.28 0.27
C THR A 173 -9.66 4.48 -0.63
N THR A 174 -10.27 4.24 -1.79
CA THR A 174 -10.77 5.25 -2.72
C THR A 174 -12.23 4.93 -3.08
N PRO A 175 -13.02 5.91 -3.54
CA PRO A 175 -14.35 5.65 -4.09
C PRO A 175 -14.30 4.54 -5.16
N THR A 176 -15.17 3.54 -5.10
CA THR A 176 -16.47 3.46 -4.40
C THR A 176 -16.44 3.10 -2.91
N CYS A 177 -15.27 2.84 -2.32
CA CYS A 177 -15.11 2.45 -0.92
C CYS A 177 -15.82 1.15 -0.52
N SER A 178 -16.00 0.23 -1.47
CA SER A 178 -16.70 -1.04 -1.24
C SER A 178 -16.01 -1.90 -0.19
N GLU A 179 -16.78 -2.47 0.75
CA GLU A 179 -16.29 -3.34 1.85
C GLU A 179 -16.06 -4.79 1.39
N ALA A 180 -15.18 -4.95 0.40
CA ALA A 180 -14.90 -6.22 -0.28
C ALA A 180 -13.40 -6.59 -0.23
N VAL A 181 -12.63 -6.02 0.70
CA VAL A 181 -11.18 -6.18 0.77
C VAL A 181 -10.77 -6.93 2.03
N ILE A 182 -10.01 -8.01 1.85
CA ILE A 182 -9.27 -8.67 2.92
C ILE A 182 -7.87 -8.06 2.93
N TRP A 183 -7.57 -7.25 3.94
CA TRP A 183 -6.30 -6.54 4.02
C TRP A 183 -5.21 -7.42 4.63
N THR A 184 -4.05 -7.47 3.97
CA THR A 184 -2.80 -7.96 4.58
C THR A 184 -1.81 -6.79 4.65
N VAL A 185 -1.42 -6.42 5.86
CA VAL A 185 -0.51 -5.30 6.12
C VAL A 185 0.76 -5.85 6.76
N PHE A 186 1.86 -5.92 6.00
CA PHE A 186 3.14 -6.37 6.52
C PHE A 186 3.68 -5.41 7.56
N GLU A 187 4.37 -5.95 8.56
CA GLU A 187 4.98 -5.15 9.62
C GLU A 187 6.29 -4.48 9.19
N HIS A 188 6.98 -5.05 8.18
CA HIS A 188 8.21 -4.47 7.63
C HIS A 188 7.95 -3.70 6.33
N PRO A 189 8.67 -2.60 6.06
CA PRO A 189 8.44 -1.77 4.90
C PRO A 189 9.42 -2.10 3.79
N ILE A 190 9.14 -1.57 2.62
CA ILE A 190 10.10 -1.62 1.52
C ILE A 190 11.01 -0.39 1.66
N PRO A 191 12.31 -0.58 1.97
CA PRO A 191 13.24 0.52 2.06
C PRO A 191 13.47 1.13 0.67
N LEU A 192 13.43 2.46 0.59
CA LEU A 192 13.75 3.26 -0.59
C LEU A 192 14.70 4.39 -0.22
N GLY A 193 15.65 4.69 -1.09
CA GLY A 193 16.54 5.84 -0.90
C GLY A 193 15.78 7.16 -1.03
N ARG A 194 16.29 8.23 -0.40
CA ARG A 194 15.71 9.58 -0.46
C ARG A 194 15.33 10.02 -1.88
N ASP A 195 16.22 9.86 -2.84
CA ASP A 195 15.98 10.25 -4.24
C ASP A 195 14.92 9.41 -4.94
N GLN A 196 14.74 8.15 -4.51
CA GLN A 196 13.68 7.27 -5.00
C GLN A 196 12.33 7.73 -4.43
N LEU A 197 12.26 8.11 -3.16
CA LEU A 197 11.06 8.69 -2.55
C LEU A 197 10.66 10.02 -3.20
N LEU A 198 11.64 10.88 -3.48
CA LEU A 198 11.40 12.18 -4.11
C LEU A 198 10.85 12.07 -5.53
N ALA A 199 11.17 10.98 -6.26
CA ALA A 199 10.64 10.74 -7.60
C ALA A 199 9.11 10.59 -7.65
N PHE A 200 8.47 10.16 -6.56
CA PHE A 200 7.00 10.16 -6.47
C PHE A 200 6.43 11.58 -6.34
N SER A 201 7.15 12.46 -5.65
CA SER A 201 6.71 13.84 -5.38
C SER A 201 6.90 14.80 -6.56
N SER A 202 7.58 14.39 -7.65
CA SER A 202 7.71 15.20 -8.86
C SER A 202 6.49 15.10 -9.80
N LEU A 203 5.60 14.15 -9.55
CA LEU A 203 4.40 13.95 -10.35
C LEU A 203 3.36 15.03 -10.07
N LYS A 204 2.41 15.18 -11.00
CA LYS A 204 1.32 16.16 -10.90
C LYS A 204 -0.04 15.50 -11.01
N TYR A 205 -1.01 16.03 -10.27
CA TYR A 205 -2.42 15.76 -10.44
C TYR A 205 -2.92 16.25 -11.81
N SER A 206 -4.15 15.89 -12.16
CA SER A 206 -4.74 16.27 -13.45
C SER A 206 -4.95 17.79 -13.60
N ASP A 207 -5.01 18.52 -12.49
CA ASP A 207 -5.11 19.98 -12.41
C ASP A 207 -3.74 20.70 -12.46
N GLY A 208 -2.64 19.94 -12.58
CA GLY A 208 -1.26 20.45 -12.65
C GLY A 208 -0.61 20.70 -11.28
N MET A 209 -1.33 20.54 -10.17
CA MET A 209 -0.78 20.66 -8.82
C MET A 209 0.15 19.48 -8.49
N PRO A 210 1.15 19.64 -7.60
CA PRO A 210 1.99 18.53 -7.15
C PRO A 210 1.14 17.37 -6.60
N MET A 211 1.42 16.16 -7.08
CA MET A 211 0.75 14.94 -6.63
C MET A 211 1.35 14.51 -5.29
N VAL A 212 0.74 14.95 -4.19
CA VAL A 212 1.22 14.72 -2.82
C VAL A 212 0.05 14.42 -1.90
N LYS A 213 0.30 13.69 -0.80
CA LYS A 213 -0.74 13.28 0.16
C LYS A 213 -1.86 12.50 -0.54
N THR A 214 -1.46 11.53 -1.34
CA THR A 214 -2.36 10.67 -2.13
C THR A 214 -3.03 9.60 -1.28
N PHE A 215 -3.36 9.87 -0.02
CA PHE A 215 -3.88 8.88 0.93
C PHE A 215 -5.20 9.33 1.56
N ARG A 216 -6.06 8.36 1.92
CA ARG A 216 -7.28 8.62 2.69
C ARG A 216 -6.94 8.73 4.19
N PRO A 217 -7.60 9.62 4.96
CA PRO A 217 -7.49 9.63 6.42
C PRO A 217 -7.90 8.30 7.07
N VAL A 218 -7.31 7.99 8.22
CA VAL A 218 -7.65 6.81 9.04
C VAL A 218 -9.13 6.77 9.38
N GLN A 219 -9.76 5.62 9.14
CA GLN A 219 -11.18 5.38 9.39
C GLN A 219 -11.39 4.70 10.76
N PRO A 220 -12.54 4.93 11.42
CA PRO A 220 -12.85 4.29 12.69
C PRO A 220 -12.83 2.76 12.62
N ARG A 221 -12.14 2.10 13.55
CA ARG A 221 -12.08 0.63 13.62
C ARG A 221 -13.43 -0.01 13.95
N ARG A 222 -14.29 0.68 14.70
CA ARG A 222 -15.64 0.22 15.13
C ARG A 222 -15.66 -1.20 15.70
N GLY A 223 -14.67 -1.54 16.53
CA GLY A 223 -14.58 -2.84 17.20
C GLY A 223 -14.12 -4.02 16.32
N ARG A 224 -13.87 -3.82 15.01
CA ARG A 224 -13.35 -4.87 14.12
C ARG A 224 -12.07 -5.49 14.67
N PRO A 225 -11.98 -6.82 14.79
CA PRO A 225 -10.73 -7.46 15.20
C PRO A 225 -9.67 -7.25 14.12
N VAL A 226 -8.43 -7.02 14.57
CA VAL A 226 -7.23 -7.12 13.73
C VAL A 226 -6.49 -8.35 14.23
N TYR A 227 -6.12 -9.22 13.31
CA TYR A 227 -5.32 -10.41 13.61
C TYR A 227 -3.86 -10.14 13.25
N ARG A 228 -2.92 -10.83 13.90
CA ARG A 228 -1.49 -10.79 13.57
C ARG A 228 -0.95 -12.19 13.34
N SER A 229 -0.04 -12.33 12.39
CA SER A 229 0.68 -13.58 12.15
C SER A 229 1.59 -13.94 13.32
N PHE A 230 1.93 -15.22 13.41
CA PHE A 230 2.78 -15.75 14.46
C PHE A 230 4.23 -15.83 13.97
N CYS A 231 5.17 -15.30 14.74
CA CYS A 231 6.60 -15.53 14.49
C CYS A 231 6.97 -16.90 15.07
N SER A 232 7.17 -17.92 14.23
CA SER A 232 7.67 -19.23 14.65
C SER A 232 9.17 -19.19 14.88
N SER A 233 9.64 -18.36 15.81
CA SER A 233 11.05 -18.34 16.22
C SER A 233 11.22 -17.66 17.57
N SER A 234 10.83 -18.37 18.65
CA SER A 234 11.65 -18.57 19.85
C SER A 234 10.85 -19.25 20.97
N VAL A 235 11.33 -20.43 21.36
CA VAL A 235 11.22 -20.88 22.75
C VAL A 235 11.81 -19.77 23.60
N ALA A 236 11.07 -19.31 24.62
CA ALA A 236 11.50 -18.23 25.48
C ALA A 236 12.88 -18.54 26.10
N VAL A 237 13.90 -17.79 25.69
CA VAL A 237 15.11 -17.60 26.49
C VAL A 237 15.32 -16.10 26.61
N GLY A 238 15.48 -15.66 27.85
CA GLY A 238 15.22 -14.30 28.31
C GLY A 238 16.02 -13.18 27.63
N SER A 239 15.37 -12.01 27.65
CA SER A 239 15.90 -10.65 27.71
C SER A 239 17.19 -10.32 26.95
N LEU A 240 17.07 -9.48 25.91
CA LEU A 240 17.71 -8.16 25.92
C LEU A 240 16.98 -7.22 24.97
N ALA A 241 16.73 -6.00 25.42
CA ALA A 241 16.06 -4.95 24.66
C ALA A 241 16.87 -4.58 23.41
N LEU A 242 16.25 -4.71 22.24
CA LEU A 242 16.69 -4.08 21.00
C LEU A 242 15.45 -3.42 20.37
N LEU A 243 15.40 -2.10 20.48
CA LEU A 243 14.44 -1.26 19.77
C LEU A 243 14.72 -1.37 18.27
N LEU A 244 13.93 -2.18 17.57
CA LEU A 244 13.83 -2.15 16.11
C LEU A 244 12.47 -1.53 15.76
N VAL A 245 12.52 -0.40 15.07
CA VAL A 245 11.37 0.34 14.57
C VAL A 245 10.86 -0.40 13.32
N SER A 246 9.65 -0.97 13.40
CA SER A 246 8.98 -1.69 12.31
C SER A 246 7.84 -0.86 11.71
N VAL A 247 7.68 -0.87 10.38
CA VAL A 247 6.81 0.05 9.63
C VAL A 247 6.21 -0.64 8.40
N SER A 248 4.98 -0.34 8.00
CA SER A 248 4.17 -1.29 7.24
C SER A 248 4.08 -1.09 5.71
N ALA A 249 3.96 -2.18 4.95
CA ALA A 249 3.52 -2.21 3.53
C ALA A 249 2.22 -3.01 3.39
N ALA A 250 1.18 -2.45 2.75
CA ALA A 250 -0.14 -3.08 2.68
C ALA A 250 -0.47 -3.60 1.26
N LEU A 251 -0.90 -4.86 1.15
CA LEU A 251 -1.51 -5.43 -0.06
C LEU A 251 -3.02 -5.58 0.18
N GLY A 252 -3.83 -4.87 -0.60
CA GLY A 252 -5.28 -5.06 -0.65
C GLY A 252 -5.62 -6.12 -1.70
N LEU A 253 -6.19 -7.25 -1.29
CA LEU A 253 -6.72 -8.26 -2.21
C LEU A 253 -8.25 -8.09 -2.27
N SER A 254 -8.78 -7.79 -3.46
CA SER A 254 -10.22 -7.74 -3.73
C SER A 254 -10.61 -8.91 -4.64
N GLN A 255 -11.72 -9.60 -4.33
CA GLN A 255 -12.39 -10.42 -5.33
C GLN A 255 -13.11 -9.49 -6.30
N LEU A 256 -12.83 -9.61 -7.59
CA LEU A 256 -13.70 -9.06 -8.62
C LEU A 256 -14.89 -10.02 -8.71
N ASN A 257 -16.09 -9.52 -8.38
CA ASN A 257 -17.32 -10.16 -8.85
C ASN A 257 -17.43 -9.98 -10.36
#